data_AF-A0A848ZEE2-F1
#
_entry.id   AF-A0A848ZEE2-F1
#
_cell.length_a   1.000
_cell.length_b   1.000
_cell.length_c   1.000
_cell.angle_alpha   90.00
_cell.angle_beta   90.00
_cell.angle_gamma   90.00
#
_symmetry.space_group_name_H-M   'P 1'
#
loop_
_entity.id
_entity.type
_entity.pdbx_description
1 polymer ?
#
loop_
_entity_poly.entity_id
_entity_poly.type
_entity_poly.pdbx_seq_one_letter_code
_entity_poly.pdbx_strand_id
1 'polypeptide(L)' 'MLGDIVISVDRAIHESKESNEPLEETIYRLLLHGLLHLLGYDHESSPGEARRMEKEHGRLLPLLKEG' A
#
# COMPACT_ATOMS: atom_id res chain seq x y z
N MET A 1 -2.65 8.26 18.53
CA MET A 1 -2.60 6.95 17.85
C MET A 1 -2.94 7.19 16.39
N LEU A 2 -2.23 6.57 15.45
CA LEU A 2 -2.42 6.81 14.00
C LEU A 2 -3.68 6.11 13.44
N GLY A 3 -4.13 5.02 14.07
CA GLY A 3 -5.24 4.19 13.61
C GLY A 3 -4.82 2.74 13.45
N ASP A 4 -5.72 1.91 12.93
CA ASP A 4 -5.49 0.49 12.64
C ASP A 4 -5.53 0.24 11.13
N ILE A 5 -4.74 -0.73 10.66
CA ILE A 5 -4.77 -1.21 9.28
C ILE A 5 -5.32 -2.63 9.29
N VAL A 6 -6.38 -2.88 8.54
CA VAL A 6 -7.00 -4.19 8.41
C VAL A 6 -6.92 -4.63 6.96
N ILE A 7 -6.31 -5.79 6.71
CA ILE A 7 -6.14 -6.34 5.37
C ILE A 7 -6.94 -7.64 5.28
N SER A 8 -7.85 -7.72 4.30
CA SER A 8 -8.53 -8.98 3.97
C SER A 8 -7.57 -9.88 3.20
N VAL A 9 -7.22 -11.03 3.78
CA VAL A 9 -6.34 -12.02 3.15
C VAL A 9 -6.97 -12.58 1.88
N ASP A 10 -8.28 -12.87 1.90
CA ASP A 10 -9.00 -13.38 0.72
C ASP A 10 -8.94 -12.38 -0.45
N ARG A 11 -9.13 -11.08 -0.15
CA ARG A 11 -9.00 -10.03 -1.16
C ARG A 11 -7.58 -9.89 -1.66
N ALA A 12 -6.57 -9.94 -0.78
CA ALA A 12 -5.17 -9.86 -1.17
C ALA A 12 -4.77 -11.03 -2.08
N ILE A 13 -5.25 -12.25 -1.83
CA ILE A 13 -5.04 -13.42 -2.71
C ILE A 13 -5.69 -13.22 -4.08
N HIS A 14 -6.86 -12.59 -4.12
CA HIS A 14 -7.51 -12.29 -5.39
C HIS A 14 -6.70 -11.26 -6.19
N GLU A 15 -6.32 -10.15 -5.55
CA GLU A 15 -5.53 -9.08 -6.17
C GLU A 15 -4.16 -9.58 -6.65
N SER A 16 -3.47 -10.41 -5.86
CA SER A 16 -2.16 -10.94 -6.25
C SER A 16 -2.23 -11.76 -7.53
N LYS A 17 -3.34 -12.48 -7.74
CA LYS A 17 -3.58 -13.24 -8.98
C LYS A 17 -3.93 -12.33 -10.15
N GLU A 18 -4.72 -11.29 -9.93
CA GLU A 18 -5.09 -10.31 -10.97
C GLU A 18 -3.90 -9.48 -11.44
N SER A 19 -3.02 -9.07 -10.52
CA SER A 19 -1.80 -8.31 -10.83
C SER A 19 -0.62 -9.19 -11.25
N ASN A 20 -0.74 -10.51 -11.15
CA ASN A 20 0.35 -11.46 -11.36
C ASN A 20 1.58 -11.15 -10.47
N GLU A 21 1.31 -10.80 -9.21
CA GLU A 21 2.31 -10.52 -8.18
C GLU A 21 2.28 -11.61 -7.10
N PRO A 22 3.41 -11.88 -6.41
CA PRO A 22 3.40 -12.70 -5.20
C PRO A 22 2.44 -12.14 -4.15
N LEU A 23 1.77 -13.02 -3.38
CA LEU A 23 0.87 -12.59 -2.31
C LEU A 23 1.58 -11.67 -1.30
N GLU A 24 2.82 -11.99 -0.94
CA GLU A 24 3.63 -11.19 -0.04
C GLU A 24 3.83 -9.75 -0.55
N GLU A 25 4.11 -9.59 -1.84
CA GLU A 25 4.22 -8.27 -2.49
C GLU A 25 2.90 -7.49 -2.43
N THR A 26 1.79 -8.18 -2.66
CA THR A 26 0.45 -7.59 -2.51
C THR A 26 0.18 -7.15 -1.08
N ILE A 27 0.60 -7.93 -0.09
CA ILE A 27 0.45 -7.58 1.33
C ILE A 27 1.29 -6.35 1.68
N TYR A 28 2.56 -6.27 1.24
CA TYR A 28 3.38 -5.08 1.48
C TYR A 28 2.78 -3.82 0.82
N ARG A 29 2.28 -3.95 -0.41
CA ARG A 29 1.60 -2.87 -1.12
C ARG A 29 0.35 -2.40 -0.36
N LEU A 30 -0.51 -3.31 0.07
CA LEU A 30 -1.73 -2.98 0.83
C LEU A 30 -1.42 -2.38 2.21
N LEU A 31 -0.36 -2.87 2.88
CA LEU A 31 0.09 -2.35 4.15
C LEU A 31 0.60 -0.90 4.02
N LEU A 32 1.47 -0.64 3.05
CA LEU A 32 1.95 0.73 2.79
C LEU A 32 0.83 1.64 2.32
N HIS A 33 -0.09 1.14 1.51
CA HIS A 33 -1.27 1.90 1.09
C HIS A 33 -2.10 2.36 2.29
N GLY A 34 -2.44 1.44 3.20
CA GLY A 34 -3.14 1.77 4.44
C GLY A 34 -2.36 2.74 5.33
N LEU A 35 -1.06 2.51 5.49
CA LEU A 35 -0.18 3.39 6.28
C LEU A 35 -0.13 4.81 5.71
N LEU A 36 0.04 4.96 4.40
CA LEU A 36 0.07 6.26 3.74
C LEU A 36 -1.26 6.99 3.88
N HIS A 37 -2.40 6.29 3.81
CA HIS A 37 -3.69 6.89 4.11
C HIS A 37 -3.80 7.37 5.57
N LEU A 38 -3.31 6.60 6.55
CA LEU A 38 -3.25 7.06 7.95
C LEU A 38 -2.33 8.27 8.14
N LEU A 39 -1.33 8.44 7.28
CA LEU A 39 -0.42 9.61 7.28
C LEU A 39 -0.98 10.81 6.49
N GLY A 40 -2.18 10.69 5.92
CA GLY A 40 -2.87 11.78 5.22
C GLY A 40 -2.55 11.90 3.72
N TYR A 41 -1.94 10.88 3.11
CA TYR A 41 -1.84 10.81 1.66
C TYR A 41 -3.17 10.29 1.08
N ASP A 42 -3.60 10.83 -0.05
CA ASP A 42 -4.84 10.43 -0.69
C ASP A 42 -4.70 10.40 -2.22
N HIS A 43 -4.71 9.21 -2.80
CA HIS A 43 -4.59 9.05 -4.25
C HIS A 43 -5.90 9.30 -5.02
N GLU A 44 -7.06 9.39 -4.36
CA GLU A 44 -8.35 9.60 -5.03
C GLU A 44 -8.67 11.08 -5.25
N SER A 45 -8.11 11.97 -4.41
CA SER A 45 -8.38 13.41 -4.45
C SER A 45 -7.92 14.11 -5.74
N SER A 46 -6.73 13.78 -6.26
CA SER A 46 -6.22 14.37 -7.51
C SER A 46 -5.04 13.59 -8.10
N PRO A 47 -4.73 13.77 -9.40
CA PRO A 47 -3.53 13.19 -10.00
C PRO A 47 -2.22 13.65 -9.33
N GLY A 48 -2.21 14.84 -8.72
CA GLY A 48 -1.05 15.35 -7.98
C GLY A 48 -0.82 14.59 -6.68
N GLU A 49 -1.89 14.35 -5.92
CA GLU A 49 -1.83 13.59 -4.67
C GLU A 49 -1.53 12.10 -4.93
N ALA A 50 -2.10 11.52 -5.99
CA ALA A 50 -1.76 10.16 -6.42
C ALA A 50 -0.25 10.00 -6.69
N ARG A 51 0.36 10.95 -7.40
CA ARG A 51 1.81 10.95 -7.64
C ARG A 51 2.63 11.11 -6.36
N ARG A 52 2.16 11.91 -5.40
CA ARG A 52 2.84 12.08 -4.10
C ARG A 52 2.80 10.79 -3.30
N MET A 53 1.63 10.13 -3.24
CA MET A 53 1.47 8.85 -2.55
C MET A 53 2.35 7.76 -3.19
N GLU A 54 2.35 7.66 -4.51
CA GLU A 54 3.19 6.70 -5.25
C GLU A 54 4.69 6.92 -4.97
N LYS A 55 5.14 8.18 -4.94
CA LYS A 55 6.53 8.51 -4.62
C LYS A 55 6.92 8.03 -3.22
N GLU A 56 6.07 8.24 -2.23
CA GLU A 56 6.32 7.79 -0.87
C GLU A 56 6.24 6.27 -0.72
N HIS A 57 5.33 5.62 -1.46
CA HIS A 57 5.27 4.17 -1.56
C HIS A 57 6.62 3.60 -2.03
N GLY A 58 7.15 4.11 -3.15
CA GLY A 58 8.46 3.70 -3.67
C GLY A 58 9.63 3.98 -2.72
N ARG A 59 9.56 5.05 -1.92
CA ARG A 59 10.58 5.38 -0.91
C ARG A 59 10.57 4.41 0.28
N LEU A 60 9.39 3.95 0.69
CA LEU A 60 9.21 3.16 1.92
C LEU A 60 9.25 1.64 1.68
N LEU A 61 8.88 1.18 0.48
CA LEU A 61 8.82 -0.26 0.17
C LEU A 61 10.13 -1.02 0.40
N PRO A 62 11.32 -0.51 0.03
CA PRO A 62 12.58 -1.21 0.32
C PRO A 62 12.83 -1.35 1.83
N LEU A 63 12.60 -0.28 2.58
CA LEU A 63 12.82 -0.24 4.03
C LEU A 63 11.91 -1.21 4.80
N LEU A 64 10.69 -1.43 4.29
CA LEU A 64 9.76 -2.38 4.87
C LEU A 64 10.18 -3.84 4.65
N LYS A 65 10.82 -4.14 3.50
CA LYS A 65 11.28 -5.48 3.14
C LYS A 65 12.62 -5.87 3.73
N GLU A 66 13.39 -4.90 4.20
CA GLU A 66 14.67 -5.10 4.87
C GLU A 66 14.52 -5.44 6.37
N GLY A 67 13.31 -5.39 6.91
CA GLY A 67 12.98 -5.62 8.32
C GLY A 67 12.61 -7.04 8.69
#